data_AF-A0AAV9CEQ1-F1
#
_entry.id   AF-A0AAV9CEQ1-F1
#
_cell.length_a   1.000
_cell.length_b   1.000
_cell.length_c   1.000
_cell.angle_alpha   90.00
_cell.angle_beta   90.00
_cell.angle_gamma   90.00
#
_symmetry.space_group_name_H-M   'P 1'
#
loop_
_entity.id
_entity.type
_entity.pdbx_description
1 polymer ?
#
loop_
_entity_poly.entity_id
_entity_poly.type
_entity_poly.pdbx_seq_one_letter_code
_entity_poly.pdbx_strand_id
1 'polypeptide(L)'
;MEITKVYPLDAVFDNLEDVPEDVKSNKRYAGSTKWTVQEVAECVKEDFGSIDILVHSLANGPEVAKPLLETSRKGYLAAISASSYSYISLLKHFIPIMNPGGAAISLTYIASERIIPGYGGGMSSAKAALESDTRVLAYEAGRSKKIRVNTISAGPLGSRAAKSIGFIEKMIEYSYKNAPVQKEMLAEEVGNAAAFLVSPLASAVTGSVVYVDNGLNAMGLASDSPSLL
;
A
#
# COMPACT_ATOMS: atom_id res chain seq x y z
N MET A 1 -10.03 18.89 -0.55
CA MET A 1 -10.53 17.52 -0.67
C MET A 1 -11.91 17.48 -0.04
N GLU A 2 -12.93 17.17 -0.81
CA GLU A 2 -14.28 16.96 -0.29
C GLU A 2 -14.46 15.46 -0.02
N ILE A 3 -14.73 15.09 1.24
CA ILE A 3 -14.99 13.70 1.61
C ILE A 3 -16.49 13.51 1.64
N THR A 4 -17.04 12.80 0.65
CA THR A 4 -18.49 12.58 0.52
C THR A 4 -19.01 11.63 1.60
N LYS A 5 -18.30 10.53 1.86
CA LYS A 5 -18.69 9.52 2.86
C LYS A 5 -17.48 8.75 3.36
N VAL A 6 -17.54 8.29 4.61
CA VAL A 6 -16.52 7.45 5.24
C VAL A 6 -17.18 6.16 5.69
N TYR A 7 -16.58 5.02 5.34
CA TYR A 7 -17.00 3.70 5.79
C TYR A 7 -15.98 3.15 6.79
N PRO A 8 -16.43 2.52 7.90
CA PRO A 8 -15.51 1.73 8.71
C PRO A 8 -15.02 0.55 7.85
N LEU A 9 -13.72 0.27 7.86
CA LEU A 9 -13.14 -0.83 7.08
C LEU A 9 -12.05 -1.52 7.90
N ASP A 10 -12.14 -2.84 7.98
CA ASP A 10 -11.04 -3.71 8.36
C ASP A 10 -10.69 -4.62 7.19
N ALA A 11 -9.61 -4.27 6.49
CA ALA A 11 -9.20 -4.95 5.26
C ALA A 11 -8.54 -6.33 5.49
N VAL A 12 -8.50 -6.81 6.74
CA VAL A 12 -8.02 -8.16 7.08
C VAL A 12 -9.10 -9.23 6.84
N PHE A 13 -10.37 -8.84 6.84
CA PHE A 13 -11.49 -9.78 6.77
C PHE A 13 -12.36 -9.53 5.54
N ASP A 14 -12.48 -10.54 4.68
CA ASP A 14 -13.36 -10.50 3.51
C ASP A 14 -14.83 -10.44 3.96
N ASN A 15 -15.23 -11.34 4.87
CA ASN A 15 -16.60 -11.52 5.32
C ASN A 15 -16.68 -11.68 6.85
N LEU A 16 -17.86 -11.46 7.44
CA LEU A 16 -18.07 -11.57 8.90
C LEU A 16 -17.87 -12.99 9.45
N GLU A 17 -18.04 -14.02 8.61
CA GLU A 17 -17.85 -15.42 8.97
C GLU A 17 -16.36 -15.74 9.27
N ASP A 18 -15.45 -15.02 8.63
CA ASP A 18 -13.99 -15.19 8.80
C ASP A 18 -13.46 -14.47 10.05
N VAL A 19 -14.31 -13.70 10.74
CA VAL A 19 -13.91 -12.89 11.89
C VAL A 19 -13.97 -13.73 13.17
N PRO A 20 -12.87 -13.85 13.93
CA PRO A 20 -12.89 -14.47 15.25
C PRO A 20 -13.83 -13.76 16.24
N GLU A 21 -14.48 -14.50 17.13
CA GLU A 21 -15.45 -13.95 18.09
C GLU A 21 -14.84 -12.90 19.06
N ASP A 22 -13.58 -13.07 19.43
CA ASP A 22 -12.84 -12.09 20.24
C ASP A 22 -12.57 -10.79 19.48
N VAL A 23 -12.47 -10.84 18.15
CA VAL A 23 -12.37 -9.66 17.30
C VAL A 23 -13.73 -8.99 17.15
N LYS A 24 -14.82 -9.76 16.91
CA LYS A 24 -16.19 -9.21 16.81
C LYS A 24 -16.61 -8.45 18.06
N SER A 25 -16.23 -8.96 19.23
CA SER A 25 -16.54 -8.36 20.53
C SER A 25 -15.56 -7.26 20.97
N ASN A 26 -14.54 -6.97 20.16
CA ASN A 26 -13.55 -5.94 20.49
C ASN A 26 -14.18 -4.55 20.45
N LYS A 27 -13.88 -3.74 21.47
CA LYS A 27 -14.35 -2.35 21.58
C LYS A 27 -14.02 -1.48 20.36
N ARG A 28 -12.99 -1.83 19.59
CA ARG A 28 -12.63 -1.17 18.33
C ARG A 28 -13.80 -1.17 17.33
N TYR A 29 -14.63 -2.21 17.29
CA TYR A 29 -15.78 -2.31 16.39
C TYR A 29 -17.08 -1.86 17.06
N ALA A 30 -17.05 -1.47 18.33
CA ALA A 30 -18.25 -1.02 19.04
C ALA A 30 -18.83 0.22 18.34
N GLY A 31 -20.11 0.14 17.97
CA GLY A 31 -20.82 1.20 17.25
C GLY A 31 -20.53 1.29 15.75
N SER A 32 -19.67 0.41 15.20
CA SER A 32 -19.46 0.27 13.77
C SER A 32 -20.22 -0.95 13.24
N THR A 33 -20.85 -0.82 12.08
CA THR A 33 -21.47 -1.92 11.34
C THR A 33 -20.91 -1.93 9.92
N LYS A 34 -21.04 -3.07 9.23
CA LYS A 34 -20.66 -3.22 7.81
C LYS A 34 -19.22 -2.80 7.52
N TRP A 35 -18.26 -3.48 8.14
CA TRP A 35 -16.84 -3.09 8.13
C TRP A 35 -15.91 -4.11 7.48
N THR A 36 -16.42 -5.29 7.12
CA THR A 36 -15.65 -6.25 6.31
C THR A 36 -15.57 -5.78 4.86
N VAL A 37 -14.60 -6.29 4.09
CA VAL A 37 -14.36 -5.83 2.71
C VAL A 37 -15.61 -6.02 1.84
N GLN A 38 -16.30 -7.16 1.97
CA GLN A 38 -17.54 -7.43 1.24
C GLN A 38 -18.63 -6.40 1.58
N GLU A 39 -18.91 -6.20 2.87
CA GLU A 39 -19.99 -5.32 3.32
C GLU A 39 -19.74 -3.85 2.90
N VAL A 40 -18.49 -3.40 2.93
CA VAL A 40 -18.14 -2.05 2.48
C VAL A 40 -18.33 -1.90 0.98
N ALA A 41 -17.94 -2.89 0.17
CA ALA A 41 -18.18 -2.88 -1.27
C ALA A 41 -19.68 -2.83 -1.61
N GLU A 42 -20.49 -3.58 -0.85
CA GLU A 42 -21.96 -3.56 -0.96
C GLU A 42 -22.53 -2.19 -0.59
N CYS A 43 -22.06 -1.57 0.49
CA CYS A 43 -22.50 -0.21 0.87
C CYS A 43 -22.16 0.82 -0.21
N VAL A 44 -20.93 0.79 -0.75
CA VAL A 44 -20.51 1.70 -1.82
C VAL A 44 -21.39 1.51 -3.07
N LYS A 45 -21.73 0.27 -3.39
CA LYS A 45 -22.68 -0.03 -4.47
C LYS A 45 -24.07 0.52 -4.20
N GLU A 46 -24.59 0.36 -2.99
CA GLU A 46 -25.90 0.89 -2.59
C GLU A 46 -25.94 2.42 -2.66
N ASP A 47 -24.90 3.09 -2.18
CA ASP A 47 -24.85 4.54 -2.07
C ASP A 47 -24.52 5.24 -3.40
N PHE A 48 -23.64 4.66 -4.22
CA PHE A 48 -23.06 5.32 -5.40
C PHE A 48 -23.17 4.52 -6.71
N GLY A 49 -23.55 3.24 -6.64
CA GLY A 49 -23.69 2.36 -7.81
C GLY A 49 -22.35 1.83 -8.35
N SER A 50 -21.44 2.72 -8.71
CA SER A 50 -20.15 2.39 -9.34
C SER A 50 -19.01 3.30 -8.87
N ILE A 51 -17.77 2.86 -9.07
CA ILE A 51 -16.56 3.66 -8.87
C ILE A 51 -15.63 3.56 -10.08
N ASP A 52 -14.76 4.55 -10.26
CA ASP A 52 -13.74 4.53 -11.32
C ASP A 52 -12.36 4.16 -10.81
N ILE A 53 -12.08 4.47 -9.54
CA ILE A 53 -10.74 4.42 -8.96
C ILE A 53 -10.76 3.70 -7.62
N LEU A 54 -9.85 2.75 -7.43
CA LEU A 54 -9.56 2.13 -6.14
C LEU A 54 -8.13 2.50 -5.69
N VAL A 55 -7.99 3.09 -4.51
CA VAL A 55 -6.69 3.43 -3.93
C VAL A 55 -6.46 2.60 -2.66
N HIS A 56 -5.41 1.78 -2.66
CA HIS A 56 -4.95 1.01 -1.50
C HIS A 56 -3.77 1.73 -0.83
N SER A 57 -4.03 2.34 0.31
CA SER A 57 -3.04 3.10 1.09
C SER A 57 -3.04 2.65 2.56
N LEU A 58 -3.01 1.33 2.77
CA LEU A 58 -2.95 0.73 4.10
C LEU A 58 -1.84 -0.32 4.20
N ALA A 59 -1.32 -0.48 5.40
CA ALA A 59 -0.35 -1.50 5.75
C ALA A 59 -0.37 -1.69 7.27
N ASN A 60 -0.09 -2.90 7.73
CA ASN A 60 0.08 -3.21 9.14
C ASN A 60 1.02 -4.40 9.30
N GLY A 61 1.91 -4.34 10.29
CA GLY A 61 2.87 -5.38 10.60
C GLY A 61 3.17 -5.38 12.10
N PRO A 62 2.63 -6.33 12.89
CA PRO A 62 2.71 -6.28 14.35
C PRO A 62 4.14 -6.43 14.90
N GLU A 63 5.04 -7.01 14.11
CA GLU A 63 6.43 -7.27 14.50
C GLU A 63 7.44 -6.48 13.65
N VAL A 64 7.02 -5.37 13.03
CA VAL A 64 7.84 -4.61 12.05
C VAL A 64 9.23 -4.19 12.56
N ALA A 65 9.38 -3.99 13.87
CA ALA A 65 10.65 -3.64 14.49
C ALA A 65 11.62 -4.83 14.65
N LYS A 66 11.16 -6.08 14.49
CA LYS A 66 12.00 -7.27 14.66
C LYS A 66 12.71 -7.67 13.36
N PRO A 67 13.96 -8.13 13.43
CA PRO A 67 14.60 -8.77 12.28
C PRO A 67 13.84 -10.04 11.87
N LEU A 68 13.98 -10.46 10.61
CA LEU A 68 13.29 -11.66 10.10
C LEU A 68 13.66 -12.93 10.88
N LEU A 69 14.89 -13.04 11.38
CA LEU A 69 15.35 -14.19 12.18
C LEU A 69 14.60 -14.34 13.52
N GLU A 70 13.98 -13.27 14.02
CA GLU A 70 13.21 -13.25 15.27
C GLU A 70 11.70 -13.10 15.04
N THR A 71 11.29 -12.94 13.79
CA THR A 71 9.89 -12.72 13.43
C THR A 71 9.13 -14.04 13.57
N SER A 72 8.04 -14.02 14.35
CA SER A 72 7.20 -15.21 14.48
C SER A 72 6.43 -15.50 13.18
N ARG A 73 6.09 -16.77 12.92
CA ARG A 73 5.22 -17.13 11.79
C ARG A 73 3.89 -16.37 11.81
N LYS A 74 3.30 -16.18 13.01
CA LYS A 74 2.04 -15.45 13.19
C LYS A 74 2.20 -13.97 12.82
N GLY A 75 3.27 -13.32 13.29
CA GLY A 75 3.55 -11.92 12.97
C GLY A 75 3.81 -11.70 11.48
N TYR A 76 4.60 -12.59 10.86
CA TYR A 76 4.87 -12.57 9.43
C TYR A 76 3.57 -12.68 8.60
N LEU A 77 2.75 -13.69 8.87
CA LEU A 77 1.50 -13.90 8.14
C LEU A 77 0.49 -12.78 8.35
N ALA A 78 0.46 -12.18 9.56
CA ALA A 78 -0.34 -10.99 9.81
C ALA A 78 0.10 -9.79 8.94
N ALA A 79 1.41 -9.60 8.75
CA ALA A 79 1.94 -8.57 7.87
C ALA A 79 1.55 -8.81 6.39
N ILE A 80 1.68 -10.05 5.91
CA ILE A 80 1.28 -10.43 4.54
C ILE A 80 -0.23 -10.19 4.33
N SER A 81 -1.06 -10.67 5.26
CA SER A 81 -2.51 -10.56 5.20
C SER A 81 -2.95 -9.10 5.10
N ALA A 82 -2.50 -8.26 6.03
CA ALA A 82 -2.92 -6.87 6.09
C ALA A 82 -2.29 -5.97 5.02
N SER A 83 -1.08 -6.28 4.53
CA SER A 83 -0.30 -5.35 3.68
C SER A 83 -0.14 -5.79 2.23
N SER A 84 -0.59 -7.01 1.87
CA SER A 84 -0.58 -7.53 0.49
C SER A 84 -1.93 -8.16 0.13
N TYR A 85 -2.38 -9.17 0.87
CA TYR A 85 -3.64 -9.85 0.54
C TYR A 85 -4.86 -8.93 0.62
N SER A 86 -4.85 -7.96 1.53
CA SER A 86 -5.88 -6.91 1.60
C SER A 86 -6.08 -6.16 0.27
N TYR A 87 -5.04 -6.02 -0.56
CA TYR A 87 -5.18 -5.41 -1.89
C TYR A 87 -5.90 -6.34 -2.87
N ILE A 88 -5.57 -7.63 -2.86
CA ILE A 88 -6.28 -8.66 -3.62
C ILE A 88 -7.76 -8.67 -3.22
N SER A 89 -8.03 -8.71 -1.92
CA SER A 89 -9.39 -8.74 -1.37
C SER A 89 -10.20 -7.51 -1.78
N LEU A 90 -9.67 -6.30 -1.58
CA LEU A 90 -10.33 -5.07 -1.99
C LEU A 90 -10.60 -5.07 -3.49
N LEU A 91 -9.61 -5.37 -4.33
CA LEU A 91 -9.81 -5.36 -5.77
C LEU A 91 -10.85 -6.39 -6.22
N LYS A 92 -10.82 -7.61 -5.66
CA LYS A 92 -11.79 -8.68 -5.93
C LYS A 92 -13.23 -8.24 -5.65
N HIS A 93 -13.49 -7.59 -4.52
CA HIS A 93 -14.84 -7.19 -4.10
C HIS A 93 -15.33 -5.91 -4.79
N PHE A 94 -14.43 -5.01 -5.16
CA PHE A 94 -14.80 -3.75 -5.84
C PHE A 94 -14.86 -3.87 -7.36
N ILE A 95 -14.12 -4.81 -7.99
CA ILE A 95 -14.14 -5.04 -9.45
C ILE A 95 -15.56 -5.13 -10.05
N PRO A 96 -16.55 -5.81 -9.43
CA PRO A 96 -17.90 -5.89 -9.96
C PRO A 96 -18.60 -4.53 -10.14
N ILE A 97 -18.18 -3.51 -9.38
CA ILE A 97 -18.73 -2.15 -9.42
C ILE A 97 -17.73 -1.11 -9.97
N MET A 98 -16.58 -1.55 -10.50
CA MET A 98 -15.65 -0.67 -11.18
C MET A 98 -16.04 -0.47 -12.65
N ASN A 99 -16.06 0.78 -13.10
CA ASN A 99 -16.31 1.11 -14.50
C ASN A 99 -15.14 0.67 -15.40
N PRO A 100 -15.41 0.07 -16.59
CA PRO A 100 -14.35 -0.26 -17.54
C PRO A 100 -13.54 0.97 -17.95
N GLY A 101 -12.21 0.84 -17.99
CA GLY A 101 -11.28 1.96 -18.16
C GLY A 101 -10.82 2.60 -16.85
N GLY A 102 -11.40 2.19 -15.72
CA GLY A 102 -10.96 2.55 -14.38
C GLY A 102 -9.57 2.01 -14.02
N ALA A 103 -9.13 2.33 -12.81
CA ALA A 103 -7.79 1.96 -12.34
C ALA A 103 -7.73 1.69 -10.83
N ALA A 104 -6.85 0.77 -10.46
CA ALA A 104 -6.47 0.52 -9.08
C ALA A 104 -4.99 0.86 -8.86
N ILE A 105 -4.69 1.43 -7.70
CA ILE A 105 -3.33 1.78 -7.32
C ILE A 105 -3.04 1.46 -5.86
N SER A 106 -1.84 0.96 -5.59
CA SER A 106 -1.34 0.71 -4.24
C SER A 106 -0.02 1.43 -3.96
N LEU A 107 0.42 1.45 -2.70
CA LEU A 107 1.75 1.94 -2.31
C LEU A 107 2.65 0.79 -1.84
N THR A 108 3.84 0.69 -2.43
CA THR A 108 4.92 -0.21 -2.04
C THR A 108 6.16 0.57 -1.55
N TYR A 109 7.22 -0.15 -1.19
CA TYR A 109 8.47 0.43 -0.70
C TYR A 109 9.65 -0.46 -1.08
N ILE A 110 10.81 0.15 -1.39
CA ILE A 110 12.04 -0.47 -1.92
C ILE A 110 12.59 -1.65 -1.10
N ALA A 111 12.15 -1.84 0.15
CA ALA A 111 12.50 -3.01 0.95
C ALA A 111 12.01 -4.34 0.35
N SER A 112 11.10 -4.31 -0.63
CA SER A 112 10.72 -5.44 -1.47
C SER A 112 11.85 -5.94 -2.37
N GLU A 113 12.73 -5.05 -2.81
CA GLU A 113 13.75 -5.30 -3.82
C GLU A 113 15.17 -5.27 -3.26
N ARG A 114 15.38 -4.49 -2.19
CA ARG A 114 16.68 -4.25 -1.57
C ARG A 114 16.64 -4.47 -0.07
N ILE A 115 17.79 -4.79 0.51
CA ILE A 115 17.92 -4.99 1.95
C ILE A 115 17.85 -3.63 2.64
N ILE A 116 16.78 -3.39 3.41
CA ILE A 116 16.62 -2.19 4.25
C ILE A 116 16.55 -2.64 5.73
N PRO A 117 17.66 -2.56 6.48
CA PRO A 117 17.67 -2.88 7.91
C PRO A 117 16.65 -2.03 8.69
N GLY A 118 15.91 -2.64 9.60
CA GLY A 118 14.83 -1.98 10.36
C GLY A 118 13.45 -2.05 9.70
N TYR A 119 13.34 -2.50 8.45
CA TYR A 119 12.06 -2.79 7.78
C TYR A 119 11.69 -4.28 7.93
N GLY A 120 11.49 -4.71 9.18
CA GLY A 120 11.41 -6.10 9.58
C GLY A 120 9.98 -6.68 9.66
N GLY A 121 9.80 -7.72 10.48
CA GLY A 121 8.49 -8.30 10.79
C GLY A 121 7.73 -8.92 9.61
N GLY A 122 8.41 -9.16 8.48
CA GLY A 122 7.79 -9.61 7.23
C GLY A 122 7.24 -8.49 6.34
N MET A 123 7.41 -7.22 6.70
CA MET A 123 6.93 -6.09 5.88
C MET A 123 7.63 -6.01 4.51
N SER A 124 8.93 -6.29 4.44
CA SER A 124 9.66 -6.40 3.18
C SER A 124 9.04 -7.47 2.27
N SER A 125 8.77 -8.65 2.82
CA SER A 125 8.09 -9.73 2.11
C SER A 125 6.68 -9.36 1.66
N ALA A 126 5.91 -8.64 2.48
CA ALA A 126 4.57 -8.18 2.12
C ALA A 126 4.60 -7.21 0.93
N LYS A 127 5.57 -6.30 0.89
CA LYS A 127 5.75 -5.38 -0.24
C LYS A 127 6.20 -6.10 -1.51
N ALA A 128 7.09 -7.08 -1.40
CA ALA A 128 7.46 -7.94 -2.53
C ALA A 128 6.25 -8.73 -3.08
N ALA A 129 5.40 -9.27 -2.20
CA ALA A 129 4.17 -9.95 -2.60
C ALA A 129 3.20 -8.98 -3.29
N LEU A 130 2.95 -7.80 -2.72
CA LEU A 130 2.10 -6.75 -3.29
C LEU A 130 2.53 -6.35 -4.71
N GLU A 131 3.82 -6.19 -4.97
CA GLU A 131 4.35 -5.88 -6.30
C GLU A 131 4.18 -7.03 -7.28
N SER A 132 4.35 -8.27 -6.83
CA SER A 132 4.05 -9.46 -7.62
C SER A 132 2.57 -9.51 -8.00
N ASP A 133 1.70 -9.34 -7.02
CA ASP A 133 0.24 -9.38 -7.20
C ASP A 133 -0.24 -8.22 -8.08
N THR A 134 0.41 -7.05 -8.02
CA THR A 134 0.13 -5.93 -8.94
C THR A 134 0.24 -6.36 -10.41
N ARG A 135 1.27 -7.15 -10.76
CA ARG A 135 1.47 -7.65 -12.13
C ARG A 135 0.42 -8.68 -12.54
N VAL A 136 0.09 -9.59 -11.63
CA VAL A 136 -0.91 -10.64 -11.87
C VAL A 136 -2.31 -10.03 -12.00
N LEU A 137 -2.71 -9.18 -11.05
CA LEU A 137 -4.00 -8.49 -11.06
C LEU A 137 -4.15 -7.57 -12.26
N ALA A 138 -3.07 -6.93 -12.75
CA ALA A 138 -3.11 -6.15 -13.99
C ALA A 138 -3.53 -7.00 -15.20
N TYR A 139 -3.05 -8.25 -15.28
CA TYR A 139 -3.47 -9.17 -16.33
C TYR A 139 -4.93 -9.59 -16.14
N GLU A 140 -5.30 -10.06 -14.94
CA GLU A 140 -6.64 -10.60 -14.66
C GLU A 140 -7.74 -9.53 -14.76
N ALA A 141 -7.57 -8.39 -14.07
CA ALA A 141 -8.51 -7.28 -14.09
C ALA A 141 -8.52 -6.55 -15.44
N GLY A 142 -7.37 -6.45 -16.09
CA GLY A 142 -7.24 -5.89 -17.44
C GLY A 142 -8.02 -6.69 -18.47
N ARG A 143 -7.87 -8.02 -18.50
CA ARG A 143 -8.57 -8.90 -19.45
C ARG A 143 -10.06 -9.01 -19.18
N SER A 144 -10.46 -9.07 -17.91
CA SER A 144 -11.86 -9.27 -17.54
C SER A 144 -12.70 -7.98 -17.61
N LYS A 145 -12.12 -6.83 -17.23
CA LYS A 145 -12.88 -5.59 -16.99
C LYS A 145 -12.24 -4.32 -17.54
N LYS A 146 -11.10 -4.41 -18.24
CA LYS A 146 -10.34 -3.25 -18.73
C LYS A 146 -9.91 -2.31 -17.59
N ILE A 147 -9.54 -2.87 -16.44
CA ILE A 147 -9.02 -2.12 -15.29
C ILE A 147 -7.51 -2.16 -15.31
N ARG A 148 -6.87 -0.99 -15.15
CA ARG A 148 -5.42 -0.89 -14.99
C ARG A 148 -5.04 -1.05 -13.52
N VAL A 149 -3.91 -1.68 -13.25
CA VAL A 149 -3.45 -1.95 -11.89
C VAL A 149 -1.98 -1.60 -11.79
N ASN A 150 -1.62 -0.62 -10.95
CA ASN A 150 -0.24 -0.18 -10.77
C ASN A 150 0.09 -0.02 -9.28
N THR A 151 1.36 0.16 -8.96
CA THR A 151 1.80 0.49 -7.59
C THR A 151 2.89 1.57 -7.63
N ILE A 152 2.94 2.41 -6.61
CA ILE A 152 3.99 3.42 -6.44
C ILE A 152 4.95 2.95 -5.35
N SER A 153 6.24 2.84 -5.69
CA SER A 153 7.32 2.68 -4.72
C SER A 153 7.73 4.07 -4.24
N ALA A 154 7.17 4.48 -3.10
CA ALA A 154 7.37 5.81 -2.56
C ALA A 154 8.62 5.90 -1.69
N GLY A 155 9.28 7.06 -1.66
CA GLY A 155 10.33 7.37 -0.71
C GLY A 155 9.81 7.51 0.74
N PRO A 156 10.70 7.73 1.71
CA PRO A 156 10.30 7.95 3.09
C PRO A 156 9.57 9.30 3.24
N LEU A 157 8.41 9.29 3.90
CA LEU A 157 7.61 10.49 4.20
C LEU A 157 7.40 10.65 5.71
N GLY A 158 7.65 11.85 6.21
CA GLY A 158 7.46 12.18 7.62
C GLY A 158 5.99 12.32 7.99
N SER A 159 5.37 11.27 8.54
CA SER A 159 4.04 11.36 9.15
C SER A 159 4.14 11.53 10.68
N ARG A 160 3.05 11.94 11.35
CA ARG A 160 3.02 11.99 12.83
C ARG A 160 3.25 10.61 13.46
N ALA A 161 2.77 9.53 12.83
CA ALA A 161 2.99 8.15 13.29
C ALA A 161 4.43 7.68 13.02
N ALA A 162 5.09 8.23 12.01
CA ALA A 162 6.47 7.89 11.67
C ALA A 162 7.49 8.34 12.73
N LYS A 163 7.17 9.41 13.46
CA LYS A 163 8.03 9.97 14.52
C LYS A 163 8.17 9.05 15.74
N SER A 164 7.23 8.14 15.99
CA SER A 164 7.30 7.26 17.18
C SER A 164 8.28 6.10 17.04
N ILE A 165 8.79 5.81 15.82
CA ILE A 165 9.60 4.63 15.52
C ILE A 165 11.08 5.01 15.26
N GLY A 166 11.40 6.30 15.07
CA GLY A 166 12.77 6.84 14.85
C GLY A 166 13.48 6.39 13.55
N PHE A 167 13.10 5.22 13.01
CA PHE A 167 13.58 4.67 11.75
C PHE A 167 13.30 5.61 10.58
N ILE A 168 12.08 6.14 10.49
CA ILE A 168 11.67 6.95 9.33
C ILE A 168 12.41 8.29 9.28
N GLU A 169 12.69 8.93 10.42
CA GLU A 169 13.46 10.18 10.46
C GLU A 169 14.87 9.98 9.90
N LYS A 170 15.53 8.89 10.28
CA LYS A 170 16.85 8.51 9.71
C LYS A 170 16.76 8.24 8.21
N MET A 171 15.69 7.60 7.74
CA MET A 171 15.52 7.34 6.31
C MET A 171 15.24 8.62 5.51
N ILE A 172 14.52 9.60 6.07
CA ILE A 172 14.32 10.91 5.46
C ILE A 172 15.67 11.61 5.29
N GLU A 173 16.48 11.67 6.35
CA GLU A 173 17.81 12.27 6.31
C GLU A 173 18.73 11.54 5.31
N TYR A 174 18.74 10.20 5.34
CA TYR A 174 19.51 9.39 4.40
C TYR A 174 19.12 9.67 2.96
N SER A 175 17.81 9.71 2.67
CA SER A 175 17.29 10.02 1.33
C SER A 175 17.71 11.43 0.89
N TYR A 176 17.56 12.43 1.75
CA TYR A 176 17.95 13.81 1.46
C TYR A 176 19.44 13.93 1.11
N LYS A 177 20.32 13.23 1.83
CA LYS A 177 21.77 13.27 1.59
C LYS A 177 22.21 12.51 0.33
N ASN A 178 21.50 11.43 -0.01
CA ASN A 178 22.01 10.44 -0.95
C ASN A 178 21.18 10.30 -2.25
N ALA A 179 20.00 10.89 -2.37
CA ALA A 179 19.21 10.84 -3.60
C ALA A 179 19.84 11.73 -4.71
N PRO A 180 19.63 11.38 -6.00
CA PRO A 180 20.06 12.22 -7.13
C PRO A 180 19.50 13.66 -7.05
N VAL A 181 18.24 13.78 -6.63
CA VAL A 181 17.61 15.08 -6.38
C VAL A 181 17.56 15.31 -4.87
N GLN A 182 18.50 16.11 -4.36
CA GLN A 182 18.61 16.43 -2.93
C GLN A 182 17.47 17.36 -2.47
N LYS A 183 16.36 16.76 -2.04
CA LYS A 183 15.22 17.43 -1.42
C LYS A 183 14.41 16.47 -0.56
N GLU A 184 13.56 17.01 0.31
CA GLU A 184 12.51 16.21 0.95
C GLU A 184 11.42 15.85 -0.07
N MET A 185 10.86 14.65 0.07
CA MET A 185 9.70 14.22 -0.70
C MET A 185 8.42 14.68 -0.01
N LEU A 186 7.48 15.24 -0.77
CA LEU A 186 6.20 15.70 -0.29
C LEU A 186 5.08 14.70 -0.61
N ALA A 187 4.08 14.63 0.26
CA ALA A 187 2.88 13.81 0.03
C ALA A 187 2.18 14.17 -1.30
N GLU A 188 2.22 15.45 -1.67
CA GLU A 188 1.65 15.95 -2.92
C GLU A 188 2.33 15.35 -4.16
N GLU A 189 3.63 15.05 -4.11
CA GLU A 189 4.34 14.45 -5.25
C GLU A 189 3.89 13.01 -5.49
N VAL A 190 3.68 12.24 -4.42
CA VAL A 190 3.08 10.90 -4.48
C VAL A 190 1.63 10.99 -4.95
N GLY A 191 0.87 11.97 -4.45
CA GLY A 191 -0.52 12.22 -4.85
C GLY A 191 -0.66 12.58 -6.33
N ASN A 192 0.21 13.43 -6.85
CA ASN A 192 0.23 13.82 -8.26
C ASN A 192 0.58 12.63 -9.17
N ALA A 193 1.57 11.81 -8.77
CA ALA A 193 1.89 10.58 -9.49
C ALA A 193 0.72 9.59 -9.48
N ALA A 194 0.04 9.43 -8.34
CA ALA A 194 -1.14 8.59 -8.24
C ALA A 194 -2.28 9.09 -9.14
N ALA A 195 -2.55 10.40 -9.12
CA ALA A 195 -3.56 11.04 -9.96
C ALA A 195 -3.28 10.80 -11.46
N PHE A 196 -2.03 10.96 -11.90
CA PHE A 196 -1.63 10.61 -13.27
C PHE A 196 -1.90 9.13 -13.57
N LEU A 197 -1.43 8.23 -12.71
CA LEU A 197 -1.50 6.78 -12.94
C LEU A 197 -2.94 6.24 -12.95
N VAL A 198 -3.88 6.86 -12.25
CA VAL A 198 -5.29 6.45 -12.29
C VAL A 198 -6.10 7.16 -13.38
N SER A 199 -5.58 8.25 -13.96
CA SER A 199 -6.24 8.98 -15.05
C SER A 199 -6.17 8.27 -16.41
N PRO A 200 -7.01 8.69 -17.40
CA PRO A 200 -6.90 8.23 -18.78
C PRO A 200 -5.55 8.54 -19.48
N LEU A 201 -4.77 9.50 -18.97
CA LEU A 201 -3.44 9.82 -19.53
C LEU A 201 -2.47 8.65 -19.39
N ALA A 202 -2.69 7.78 -18.39
CA ALA A 202 -1.92 6.56 -18.16
C ALA A 202 -2.58 5.31 -18.79
N SER A 203 -3.42 5.47 -19.83
CA SER A 203 -4.18 4.37 -20.45
C SER A 203 -3.31 3.22 -20.98
N ALA A 204 -2.03 3.47 -21.28
CA ALA A 204 -1.06 2.45 -21.69
C ALA A 204 -0.15 1.93 -20.56
N VAL A 205 -0.39 2.32 -19.30
CA VAL A 205 0.43 1.95 -18.13
C VAL A 205 -0.37 1.05 -17.20
N THR A 206 0.04 -0.22 -17.10
CA THR A 206 -0.54 -1.22 -16.18
C THR A 206 0.53 -2.24 -15.78
N GLY A 207 0.36 -2.91 -14.63
CA GLY A 207 1.30 -3.89 -14.07
C GLY A 207 2.64 -3.28 -13.66
N SER A 208 2.71 -1.95 -13.50
CA SER A 208 3.97 -1.23 -13.30
C SER A 208 4.19 -0.86 -11.84
N VAL A 209 5.47 -0.92 -11.42
CA VAL A 209 5.98 -0.29 -10.19
C VAL A 209 6.61 1.03 -10.60
N VAL A 210 6.09 2.15 -10.10
CA VAL A 210 6.60 3.50 -10.42
C VAL A 210 7.28 4.07 -9.19
N TYR A 211 8.56 4.41 -9.30
CA TYR A 211 9.30 5.03 -8.20
C TYR A 211 9.00 6.52 -8.10
N VAL A 212 8.63 6.95 -6.90
CA VAL A 212 8.45 8.36 -6.54
C VAL A 212 9.23 8.56 -5.24
N ASP A 213 10.55 8.72 -5.37
CA ASP A 213 11.49 8.64 -4.25
C ASP A 213 12.73 9.54 -4.44
N ASN A 214 12.58 10.63 -5.22
CA ASN A 214 13.67 11.51 -5.64
C ASN A 214 14.81 10.82 -6.42
N GLY A 215 14.58 9.59 -6.91
CA GLY A 215 15.56 8.78 -7.64
C GLY A 215 16.49 7.97 -6.76
N LEU A 216 16.23 7.86 -5.45
CA LEU A 216 17.11 7.14 -4.51
C LEU A 216 17.32 5.67 -4.94
N ASN A 217 16.29 5.01 -5.46
CA ASN A 217 16.38 3.64 -6.00
C ASN A 217 17.44 3.47 -7.12
N ALA A 218 17.82 4.52 -7.83
CA ALA A 218 18.81 4.45 -8.91
C ALA A 218 20.26 4.51 -8.39
N MET A 219 20.48 4.93 -7.14
CA MET A 219 21.82 5.09 -6.58
C MET A 219 22.46 3.74 -6.26
N GLY A 220 23.74 3.60 -6.60
CA GLY A 220 24.56 2.40 -6.31
C GLY A 220 25.45 2.51 -5.08
N LEU A 221 25.70 3.73 -4.58
CA LEU A 221 26.53 4.03 -3.40
C LEU A 221 25.91 5.20 -2.63
N ALA A 222 26.16 5.26 -1.33
CA ALA A 222 25.82 6.43 -0.52
C ALA A 222 26.88 7.52 -0.73
N SER A 223 26.44 8.68 -1.22
CA SER A 223 27.27 9.86 -1.50
C SER A 223 27.98 10.41 -0.27
N ASP A 224 27.40 10.20 0.92
CA ASP A 224 27.94 10.62 2.21
C ASP A 224 28.86 9.59 2.88
N SER A 225 29.19 8.49 2.19
CA SER A 225 30.09 7.47 2.72
C SER A 225 31.50 8.04 2.97
N PRO A 226 32.06 7.89 4.19
CA PRO A 226 33.44 8.32 4.47
C PRO A 226 34.50 7.60 3.64
N SER A 227 34.16 6.46 3.00
CA SER A 227 35.09 5.75 2.12
C SER A 227 35.23 6.39 0.73
N LEU A 228 34.42 7.40 0.41
CA LEU A 228 34.53 8.20 -0.82
C LEU A 228 35.27 9.53 -0.62
N LEU A 229 35.63 9.85 0.63
CA LEU A 229 36.39 11.03 1.04
C LEU A 229 37.86 10.69 1.25
#